data_AF-A0A095ZLV0-F1
#
_entry.id   AF-A0A095ZLV0-F1
#
_cell.length_a   1.000
_cell.length_b   1.000
_cell.length_c   1.000
_cell.angle_alpha   90.00
_cell.angle_beta   90.00
_cell.angle_gamma   90.00
#
_symmetry.space_group_name_H-M   'P 1'
#
loop_
_entity.id
_entity.type
_entity.pdbx_description
1 polymer ?
#
loop_
_entity_poly.entity_id
_entity_poly.type
_entity_poly.pdbx_seq_one_letter_code
_entity_poly.pdbx_strand_id
1 'polypeptide(L)'
;MDFRKANFSHVKDVFLLFSGCDALVELWLPMTFDLLTNIDLSIQSWGATTDGLASLRWTFGEGADDRTAKGLQPCTMKLHANVYDRLTDNERVAAAKKGWTFTK
;
A
#
# COMPACT_ATOMS: atom_id res chain seq x y z
N MET A 1 -3.98 12.57 0.22
CA MET A 1 -5.33 11.98 0.11
C MET A 1 -5.56 11.05 1.28
N ASP A 2 -6.75 11.04 1.86
CA ASP A 2 -7.06 10.24 3.05
C ASP A 2 -8.29 9.37 2.81
N PHE A 3 -8.08 8.05 2.80
CA PHE A 3 -9.10 7.02 2.63
C PHE A 3 -9.26 6.14 3.86
N ARG A 4 -8.79 6.54 5.05
CA ARG A 4 -8.80 5.67 6.25
C ARG A 4 -10.17 5.13 6.65
N LYS A 5 -11.25 5.78 6.20
CA LYS A 5 -12.65 5.37 6.44
C LYS A 5 -13.28 4.59 5.27
N ALA A 6 -12.53 4.36 4.20
CA ALA A 6 -12.98 3.61 3.03
C ALA A 6 -12.76 2.11 3.22
N ASN A 7 -13.56 1.31 2.50
CA ASN A 7 -13.42 -0.14 2.43
C ASN A 7 -13.38 -0.56 0.96
N PHE A 8 -12.34 -1.29 0.58
CA PHE A 8 -12.08 -1.72 -0.78
C PHE A 8 -12.20 -3.25 -0.97
N SER A 9 -12.84 -3.96 -0.03
CA SER A 9 -12.91 -5.44 -0.05
C SER A 9 -13.57 -6.07 -1.27
N HIS A 10 -14.37 -5.30 -2.01
CA HIS A 10 -15.06 -5.79 -3.21
C HIS A 10 -14.49 -5.19 -4.51
N VAL A 11 -13.40 -4.41 -4.43
CA VAL A 11 -12.73 -3.87 -5.62
C VAL A 11 -12.06 -5.00 -6.39
N LYS A 12 -12.38 -5.08 -7.68
CA LYS A 12 -11.85 -6.10 -8.60
C LYS A 12 -10.71 -5.59 -9.48
N ASP A 13 -10.53 -4.28 -9.57
CA ASP A 13 -9.52 -3.64 -10.41
C ASP A 13 -9.14 -2.25 -9.87
N VAL A 14 -7.86 -1.91 -9.97
CA VAL A 14 -7.23 -0.65 -9.56
C VAL A 14 -6.26 -0.11 -10.61
N PHE A 15 -6.34 -0.60 -11.86
CA PHE A 15 -5.36 -0.38 -12.94
C PHE A 15 -4.93 1.09 -13.16
N LEU A 16 -5.74 2.09 -12.78
CA LEU A 16 -5.39 3.50 -12.91
C LEU A 16 -5.80 4.34 -11.69
N LEU A 17 -5.93 3.72 -10.51
CA LEU A 17 -6.51 4.38 -9.33
C LEU A 17 -5.81 5.72 -8.97
N PHE A 18 -4.50 5.82 -9.24
CA PHE A 18 -3.71 7.03 -9.00
C PHE A 18 -2.94 7.53 -10.24
N SER A 19 -3.43 7.22 -11.44
CA SER A 19 -2.81 7.75 -12.66
C SER A 19 -2.86 9.29 -12.67
N GLY A 20 -1.74 9.94 -12.98
CA GLY A 20 -1.62 11.40 -13.01
C GLY A 20 -1.51 12.07 -11.62
N CYS A 21 -1.34 11.30 -10.55
CA CYS A 21 -1.15 11.82 -9.20
C CYS A 21 0.33 12.13 -8.87
N ASP A 22 1.07 12.77 -9.79
CA ASP A 22 2.53 12.93 -9.70
C ASP A 22 3.00 13.83 -8.53
N ALA A 23 2.10 14.66 -8.01
CA ALA A 23 2.35 15.52 -6.85
C ALA A 23 1.83 14.93 -5.53
N LEU A 24 1.31 13.69 -5.53
CA LEU A 24 0.73 13.08 -4.34
C LEU A 24 1.83 12.65 -3.36
N VAL A 25 2.10 13.50 -2.37
CA VAL A 25 3.14 13.24 -1.35
C VAL A 25 2.63 12.42 -0.17
N GLU A 26 1.32 12.42 0.05
CA GLU A 26 0.65 11.82 1.21
C GLU A 26 -0.58 11.02 0.77
N LEU A 27 -0.62 9.75 1.14
CA LEU A 27 -1.71 8.82 0.82
C LEU A 27 -1.96 7.90 2.02
N TRP A 28 -3.12 8.05 2.64
CA TRP A 28 -3.59 7.13 3.68
C TRP A 28 -4.56 6.14 3.05
N LEU A 29 -4.05 4.96 2.68
CA LEU A 29 -4.83 3.95 1.97
C LEU A 29 -4.98 2.69 2.82
N PRO A 30 -6.18 2.35 3.33
CA PRO A 30 -6.37 1.08 4.02
C PRO A 30 -6.27 -0.07 3.02
N MET A 31 -5.37 -1.03 3.29
CA MET A 31 -5.15 -2.20 2.43
C MET A 31 -6.23 -3.26 2.67
N THR A 32 -7.46 -2.94 2.26
CA THR A 32 -8.65 -3.79 2.44
C THR A 32 -9.03 -4.54 1.16
N PHE A 33 -8.14 -4.60 0.16
CA PHE A 33 -8.40 -5.15 -1.17
C PHE A 33 -8.45 -6.69 -1.22
N ASP A 34 -9.54 -7.28 -0.72
CA ASP A 34 -9.62 -8.73 -0.52
C ASP A 34 -9.59 -9.54 -1.84
N LEU A 35 -10.05 -8.98 -2.96
CA LEU A 35 -10.13 -9.67 -4.26
C LEU A 35 -8.89 -9.50 -5.16
N LEU A 36 -7.97 -8.61 -4.79
CA LEU A 36 -6.78 -8.32 -5.59
C LEU A 36 -5.59 -9.16 -5.14
N THR A 37 -4.80 -9.62 -6.11
CA THR A 37 -3.51 -10.28 -5.87
C THR A 37 -2.32 -9.47 -6.39
N ASN A 38 -2.60 -8.39 -7.12
CA ASN A 38 -1.60 -7.43 -7.56
C ASN A 38 -2.14 -6.00 -7.53
N ILE A 39 -1.33 -5.04 -7.08
CA ILE A 39 -1.65 -3.61 -7.03
C ILE A 39 -0.43 -2.82 -7.50
N ASP A 40 -0.62 -1.83 -8.37
CA ASP A 40 0.43 -0.89 -8.75
C ASP A 40 0.20 0.46 -8.04
N LEU A 41 1.08 0.79 -7.09
CA LEU A 41 1.16 2.08 -6.41
C LEU A 41 2.53 2.74 -6.69
N SER A 42 2.97 2.75 -7.95
CA SER A 42 4.22 3.38 -8.39
C SER A 42 4.20 4.92 -8.35
N ILE A 43 3.80 5.50 -7.21
CA ILE A 43 3.64 6.95 -6.99
C ILE A 43 4.98 7.50 -6.50
N GLN A 44 5.77 8.12 -7.38
CA GLN A 44 7.14 8.55 -7.07
C GLN A 44 7.24 9.52 -5.88
N SER A 45 6.26 10.40 -5.71
CA SER A 45 6.24 11.46 -4.70
C SER A 45 5.81 11.00 -3.31
N TRP A 46 5.19 9.81 -3.19
CA TRP A 46 4.63 9.36 -1.92
C TRP A 46 5.74 9.10 -0.89
N GLY A 47 5.55 9.60 0.33
CA GLY A 47 6.56 9.43 1.36
C GLY A 47 7.68 10.46 1.31
N ALA A 48 7.66 11.42 0.38
CA ALA A 48 8.73 12.43 0.22
C ALA A 48 8.82 13.41 1.41
N THR A 49 7.70 13.69 2.07
CA THR A 49 7.61 14.56 3.25
C THR A 49 7.46 13.75 4.54
N THR A 50 7.56 14.40 5.70
CA THR A 50 7.31 13.77 7.01
C THR A 50 5.91 13.16 7.09
N ASP A 51 4.88 13.91 6.69
CA ASP A 51 3.49 13.43 6.69
C ASP A 51 3.26 12.35 5.64
N GLY A 52 3.92 12.49 4.48
CA GLY A 52 3.96 11.45 3.47
C GLY A 52 4.51 10.14 4.01
N LEU A 53 5.64 10.19 4.72
CA LEU A 53 6.25 9.00 5.31
C LEU A 53 5.39 8.40 6.42
N ALA A 54 4.72 9.24 7.22
CA ALA A 54 3.75 8.79 8.21
C ALA A 54 2.58 8.04 7.54
N SER A 55 2.04 8.58 6.44
CA SER A 55 0.95 7.93 5.69
C SER A 55 1.38 6.61 5.04
N LEU A 56 2.62 6.52 4.57
CA LEU A 56 3.23 5.31 4.01
C LEU A 56 3.34 4.20 5.07
N ARG A 57 3.91 4.53 6.23
CA ARG A 57 4.08 3.60 7.35
C ARG A 57 2.76 3.16 7.94
N TRP A 58 1.80 4.08 8.05
CA TRP A 58 0.45 3.74 8.47
C TRP A 58 -0.18 2.74 7.49
N THR A 59 -0.11 3.01 6.18
CA THR A 59 -0.72 2.17 5.14
C THR A 59 -0.21 0.73 5.18
N PHE A 60 1.10 0.51 5.36
CA PHE A 60 1.68 -0.84 5.39
C PHE A 60 1.78 -1.44 6.80
N GLY A 61 1.51 -0.64 7.84
CA GLY A 61 1.46 -1.07 9.24
C GLY A 61 0.03 -1.30 9.69
N GLU A 62 -0.55 -0.31 10.37
CA GLU A 62 -1.90 -0.35 10.95
C GLU A 62 -3.00 -0.47 9.91
N GLY A 63 -2.87 0.26 8.80
CA GLY A 63 -3.80 0.24 7.67
C GLY A 63 -3.75 -1.03 6.84
N ALA A 64 -2.77 -1.92 7.10
CA ALA A 64 -2.65 -3.18 6.38
C ALA A 64 -3.47 -4.29 7.04
N ASP A 65 -4.53 -4.74 6.35
CA ASP A 65 -5.30 -5.90 6.79
C ASP A 65 -4.45 -7.18 6.81
N ASP A 66 -4.76 -8.09 7.73
CA ASP A 66 -4.13 -9.40 7.77
C ASP A 66 -4.81 -10.36 6.79
N ARG A 67 -4.28 -10.46 5.57
CA ARG A 67 -4.80 -11.34 4.51
C ARG A 67 -4.67 -12.81 4.90
N THR A 68 -3.56 -13.16 5.58
CA THR A 68 -3.29 -14.51 6.05
C THR A 68 -4.35 -14.96 7.05
N ALA A 69 -4.68 -14.12 8.03
CA ALA A 69 -5.71 -14.42 9.02
C ALA A 69 -7.12 -14.53 8.41
N LYS A 70 -7.39 -13.79 7.33
CA LYS A 70 -8.65 -13.89 6.57
C LYS A 70 -8.71 -15.11 5.62
N GLY A 71 -7.61 -15.86 5.46
CA GLY A 71 -7.52 -16.96 4.48
C GLY A 71 -7.49 -16.50 3.02
N LEU A 72 -7.06 -15.26 2.76
CA LEU A 72 -6.98 -14.68 1.43
C LEU A 72 -5.63 -15.01 0.76
N GLN A 73 -5.61 -14.99 -0.58
CA GLN A 73 -4.35 -15.11 -1.31
C GLN A 73 -3.42 -13.92 -1.01
N PRO A 74 -2.10 -14.13 -0.97
CA PRO A 74 -1.14 -13.02 -0.88
C PRO A 74 -1.34 -12.01 -2.01
N CYS A 75 -1.02 -10.75 -1.75
CA CYS A 75 -1.05 -9.69 -2.74
C CYS A 75 0.34 -9.09 -2.93
N THR A 76 0.78 -9.01 -4.18
CA THR A 76 1.97 -8.26 -4.57
C THR A 76 1.60 -6.81 -4.79
N MET A 77 2.45 -5.90 -4.35
CA MET A 77 2.26 -4.47 -4.55
C MET A 77 3.54 -3.86 -5.06
N LYS A 78 3.44 -3.28 -6.25
CA LYS A 78 4.53 -2.56 -6.88
C LYS A 78 4.56 -1.13 -6.35
N LEU A 79 5.72 -0.71 -5.87
CA LEU A 79 6.00 0.64 -5.40
C LEU A 79 7.06 1.25 -6.29
N HIS A 80 7.04 2.57 -6.43
CA HIS A 80 8.16 3.26 -7.07
C HIS A 80 9.42 3.08 -6.23
N ALA A 81 10.59 2.94 -6.86
CA ALA A 81 11.86 2.66 -6.16
C ALA A 81 12.13 3.62 -4.99
N ASN A 82 11.94 4.93 -5.20
CA ASN A 82 12.09 5.97 -4.16
C ASN A 82 11.17 5.80 -2.94
N VAL A 83 10.04 5.12 -3.10
CA VAL A 83 9.09 4.83 -2.02
C VAL A 83 9.45 3.52 -1.35
N TYR A 84 9.75 2.49 -2.14
CA TYR A 84 10.20 1.20 -1.66
C TYR A 84 11.40 1.33 -0.70
N ASP A 85 12.39 2.13 -1.08
CA ASP A 85 13.63 2.30 -0.32
C ASP A 85 13.44 3.08 0.99
N ARG A 86 12.26 3.69 1.21
CA ARG A 86 11.91 4.32 2.49
C ARG A 86 11.38 3.32 3.53
N LEU A 87 11.02 2.11 3.11
CA LEU A 87 10.58 1.04 4.01
C LEU A 87 11.78 0.24 4.52
N THR A 88 11.89 0.17 5.84
CA THR A 88 12.85 -0.70 6.52
C THR A 88 12.56 -2.17 6.23
N ASP A 89 13.58 -3.02 6.36
CA ASP A 89 13.39 -4.47 6.20
C ASP A 89 12.36 -5.03 7.19
N ASN A 90 12.32 -4.50 8.42
CA ASN A 90 11.35 -4.89 9.43
C ASN A 90 9.90 -4.57 9.03
N GLU A 91 9.66 -3.39 8.45
CA GLU A 91 8.34 -3.00 7.94
C GLU A 91 7.91 -3.93 6.78
N ARG A 92 8.83 -4.24 5.87
CA ARG A 92 8.55 -5.15 4.74
C ARG A 92 8.28 -6.58 5.21
N VAL A 93 9.05 -7.09 6.16
CA VAL A 93 8.85 -8.42 6.77
C VAL A 93 7.53 -8.48 7.54
N ALA A 94 7.16 -7.43 8.27
CA ALA A 94 5.88 -7.37 8.98
C ALA A 94 4.70 -7.39 8.01
N ALA A 95 4.76 -6.63 6.91
CA ALA A 95 3.76 -6.66 5.86
C ALA A 95 3.67 -8.03 5.17
N ALA A 96 4.81 -8.68 4.92
CA ALA A 96 4.86 -10.02 4.32
C ALA A 96 4.16 -11.07 5.19
N LYS A 97 4.28 -11.00 6.52
CA LYS A 97 3.55 -11.90 7.44
C LYS A 97 2.02 -11.78 7.30
N LYS A 98 1.54 -10.56 7.01
CA LYS A 98 0.12 -10.27 6.74
C LYS A 98 -0.32 -10.61 5.30
N GLY A 99 0.57 -11.18 4.48
CA GLY A 99 0.28 -11.56 3.09
C GLY A 99 0.49 -10.45 2.06
N TRP A 100 1.24 -9.39 2.39
CA TRP A 100 1.57 -8.30 1.47
C TRP A 100 3.04 -8.35 1.05
N THR A 101 3.30 -8.55 -0.23
CA THR A 101 4.67 -8.53 -0.79
C THR A 101 4.90 -7.24 -1.54
N PHE A 102 6.02 -6.57 -1.29
CA PHE A 102 6.37 -5.33 -2.00
C PHE A 102 7.44 -5.59 -3.05
N THR A 103 7.29 -4.99 -4.22
CA THR A 103 8.28 -4.99 -5.31
C THR A 103 8.56 -3.56 -5.80
N LYS A 104 9.63 -3.41 -6.58
CA LYS A 104 9.93 -2.20 -7.34
C LYS A 104 9.32 -2.25 -8.73
#